data_AF-A0A1I4GCK4-F1
#
_entry.id   AF-A0A1I4GCK4-F1
#
_cell.length_a   1.000
_cell.length_b   1.000
_cell.length_c   1.000
_cell.angle_alpha   90.00
_cell.angle_beta   90.00
_cell.angle_gamma   90.00
#
_symmetry.space_group_name_H-M   'P 1'
#
loop_
_entity.id
_entity.type
_entity.pdbx_description
1 polymer ?
#
loop_
_entity_poly.entity_id
_entity_poly.type
_entity_poly.pdbx_seq_one_letter_code
_entity_poly.pdbx_strand_id
1 'polypeptide(L)'
;MSEDADLVAEIEALGIKLAAAKEAITTRFVGQERVVDLTLGALLCGGHALLIGLPGLGKTRLVDTLSTVMGLNGNRVQFTPDLMPADILGSEVLEKGKGGTREFRFVPGPIFCQLLMADEINRASPRTQSALLQAMQEKQVTVAGADRPLDAPFHVLATQNPIEQEGTYPLPEAQLDRFLVQIDVPYPDRDTEREILLATTGVEEGEAHQVFAADELIAAQTLLRRMPVGESVMEMILDLVRACRPDDPSASEAVREHVSWGPGPRAAQALMMTVRAQALLHGRLAPNAQDVIDMAGPVLSHRMALTFAARARGESLAGLIGETVRRFDGVGAAA
;
A
#
# COMPACT_ATOMS: atom_id res chain seq x y z
N MET A 1 -23.00 -8.76 -24.66
CA MET A 1 -24.06 -7.73 -24.59
C MET A 1 -24.74 -7.67 -23.23
N SER A 2 -25.16 -8.77 -22.58
CA SER A 2 -25.65 -8.73 -21.19
C SER A 2 -24.51 -8.60 -20.18
N GLU A 3 -23.46 -9.42 -20.32
CA GLU A 3 -22.35 -9.48 -19.36
C GLU A 3 -21.54 -8.17 -19.26
N ASP A 4 -21.35 -7.47 -20.38
CA ASP A 4 -20.64 -6.17 -20.40
C ASP A 4 -21.49 -5.05 -19.79
N ALA A 5 -22.81 -5.08 -20.01
CA ALA A 5 -23.72 -4.09 -19.45
C ALA A 5 -23.85 -4.27 -17.92
N ASP A 6 -23.87 -5.52 -17.46
CA ASP A 6 -23.87 -5.86 -16.04
C ASP A 6 -22.55 -5.41 -15.38
N LEU A 7 -21.40 -5.60 -16.05
CA LEU A 7 -20.10 -5.16 -15.55
C LEU A 7 -20.01 -3.63 -15.37
N VAL A 8 -20.52 -2.86 -16.35
CA VAL A 8 -20.54 -1.39 -16.25
C VAL A 8 -21.37 -0.93 -15.05
N ALA A 9 -22.57 -1.50 -14.86
CA ALA A 9 -23.43 -1.17 -13.73
C ALA A 9 -22.78 -1.53 -12.38
N GLU A 10 -22.10 -2.69 -12.29
CA GLU A 10 -21.33 -3.09 -11.12
C GLU A 10 -20.21 -2.07 -10.80
N ILE A 11 -19.47 -1.61 -11.81
CA ILE A 11 -18.39 -0.63 -11.66
C ILE A 11 -18.92 0.73 -11.20
N GLU A 12 -20.01 1.21 -11.79
CA GLU A 12 -20.63 2.49 -11.41
C GLU A 12 -21.15 2.45 -9.96
N ALA A 13 -21.84 1.38 -9.58
CA ALA A 13 -22.34 1.19 -8.21
C ALA A 13 -21.18 1.15 -7.20
N LEU A 14 -20.08 0.46 -7.53
CA LEU A 14 -18.89 0.42 -6.69
C LEU A 14 -18.23 1.81 -6.60
N GLY A 15 -18.16 2.56 -7.70
CA GLY A 15 -17.63 3.93 -7.73
C GLY A 15 -18.36 4.87 -6.78
N ILE A 16 -19.71 4.83 -6.76
CA ILE A 16 -20.54 5.61 -5.81
C ILE A 16 -20.19 5.26 -4.37
N LYS A 17 -20.09 3.96 -4.07
CA LYS A 17 -19.78 3.48 -2.72
C LYS A 17 -18.36 3.86 -2.27
N LEU A 18 -17.40 3.84 -3.18
CA LEU A 18 -16.04 4.28 -2.93
C LEU A 18 -15.94 5.79 -2.70
N ALA A 19 -16.73 6.59 -3.41
CA ALA A 19 -16.82 8.03 -3.16
C ALA A 19 -17.31 8.30 -1.73
N ALA A 20 -18.36 7.60 -1.28
CA ALA A 20 -18.85 7.70 0.09
C ALA A 20 -17.80 7.27 1.13
N ALA A 21 -17.06 6.19 0.87
CA ALA A 21 -15.96 5.76 1.74
C ALA A 21 -14.84 6.80 1.79
N LYS A 22 -14.43 7.36 0.65
CA LYS A 22 -13.42 8.42 0.57
C LYS A 22 -13.84 9.64 1.38
N GLU A 23 -15.09 10.10 1.22
CA GLU A 23 -15.64 11.24 1.97
C GLU A 23 -15.62 10.99 3.49
N ALA A 24 -16.03 9.79 3.93
CA ALA A 24 -16.00 9.41 5.35
C ALA A 24 -14.56 9.43 5.91
N ILE A 25 -13.56 9.05 5.11
CA ILE A 25 -12.15 9.06 5.51
C ILE A 25 -11.59 10.48 5.53
N THR A 26 -11.80 11.27 4.47
CA THR A 26 -11.24 12.64 4.35
C THR A 26 -11.84 13.60 5.36
N THR A 27 -13.05 13.33 5.85
CA THR A 27 -13.65 14.07 6.98
C THR A 27 -12.79 13.97 8.25
N ARG A 28 -12.12 12.84 8.49
CA ARG A 28 -11.24 12.62 9.65
C ARG A 28 -9.76 12.85 9.36
N PHE A 29 -9.35 12.65 8.12
CA PHE A 29 -7.97 12.74 7.66
C PHE A 29 -7.83 13.88 6.64
N VAL A 30 -7.62 15.08 7.18
CA VAL A 30 -7.77 16.34 6.45
C VAL A 30 -6.55 16.67 5.58
N GLY A 31 -6.83 17.15 4.36
CA GLY A 31 -5.86 17.71 3.40
C GLY A 31 -4.77 16.76 2.89
N GLN A 32 -5.02 15.46 2.98
CA GLN A 32 -4.11 14.43 2.44
C GLN A 32 -4.86 13.44 1.52
N GLU A 33 -5.68 13.97 0.61
CA GLU A 33 -6.49 13.16 -0.29
C GLU A 33 -5.67 12.14 -1.09
N ARG A 34 -4.48 12.54 -1.56
CA ARG A 34 -3.59 11.63 -2.31
C ARG A 34 -3.18 10.41 -1.50
N VAL A 35 -2.93 10.58 -0.20
CA VAL A 35 -2.57 9.47 0.71
C VAL A 35 -3.77 8.55 0.88
N VAL A 36 -4.98 9.11 1.01
CA VAL A 36 -6.23 8.35 1.08
C VAL A 36 -6.45 7.54 -0.20
N ASP A 37 -6.32 8.17 -1.37
CA ASP A 37 -6.51 7.53 -2.68
C ASP A 37 -5.53 6.37 -2.89
N LEU A 38 -4.26 6.57 -2.55
CA LEU A 38 -3.25 5.52 -2.68
C LEU A 38 -3.49 4.37 -1.70
N THR A 39 -3.98 4.66 -0.49
CA THR A 39 -4.25 3.63 0.52
C THR A 39 -5.51 2.84 0.18
N LEU A 40 -6.60 3.50 -0.24
CA LEU A 40 -7.79 2.85 -0.77
C LEU A 40 -7.46 2.03 -2.03
N GLY A 41 -6.66 2.60 -2.93
CA GLY A 41 -6.18 1.89 -4.12
C GLY A 41 -5.42 0.61 -3.75
N ALA A 42 -4.58 0.66 -2.71
CA ALA A 42 -3.87 -0.53 -2.23
C ALA A 42 -4.82 -1.62 -1.69
N LEU A 43 -5.83 -1.23 -0.92
CA LEU A 43 -6.88 -2.15 -0.43
C LEU A 43 -7.67 -2.77 -1.59
N LEU A 44 -8.09 -1.97 -2.57
CA LEU A 44 -8.82 -2.43 -3.75
C LEU A 44 -8.00 -3.36 -4.64
N CYS A 45 -6.68 -3.18 -4.69
CA CYS A 45 -5.79 -4.08 -5.41
C CYS A 45 -5.54 -5.41 -4.69
N GLY A 46 -5.98 -5.59 -3.44
CA GLY A 46 -5.57 -6.74 -2.63
C GLY A 46 -4.14 -6.64 -2.10
N GLY A 47 -3.55 -5.44 -2.15
CA GLY A 47 -2.12 -5.21 -1.89
C GLY A 47 -1.83 -4.68 -0.48
N HIS A 48 -0.54 -4.43 -0.25
CA HIS A 48 0.01 -3.82 0.96
C HIS A 48 0.65 -2.48 0.60
N ALA A 49 0.68 -1.52 1.51
CA ALA A 49 1.29 -0.21 1.27
C ALA A 49 2.35 0.13 2.31
N LEU A 50 3.36 0.87 1.87
CA LEU A 50 4.45 1.38 2.70
C LEU A 50 4.31 2.90 2.83
N LEU A 51 3.96 3.38 4.03
CA LEU A 51 3.78 4.79 4.37
C LEU A 51 5.12 5.37 4.86
N ILE A 52 5.73 6.23 4.04
CA ILE A 52 6.96 6.93 4.40
C ILE A 52 6.60 8.31 4.90
N GLY A 53 6.95 8.64 6.13
CA GLY A 53 6.70 9.99 6.64
C GLY A 53 7.12 10.14 8.09
N LEU A 54 7.16 11.39 8.53
CA LEU A 54 7.60 11.72 9.89
C LEU A 54 6.54 11.33 10.93
N PRO A 55 6.92 11.24 12.22
CA PRO A 55 5.98 11.04 13.31
C PRO A 55 4.94 12.17 13.37
N GLY A 56 3.73 11.86 13.84
CA GLY A 56 2.68 12.86 14.06
C GLY A 56 1.86 13.27 12.83
N LEU A 57 2.12 12.71 11.65
CA LEU A 57 1.37 13.00 10.41
C LEU A 57 0.03 12.24 10.29
N GLY A 58 -0.59 11.88 11.42
CA GLY A 58 -1.92 11.25 11.44
C GLY A 58 -2.01 9.82 10.86
N LYS A 59 -0.88 9.15 10.59
CA LYS A 59 -0.86 7.78 10.01
C LYS A 59 -1.70 6.78 10.80
N THR A 60 -1.63 6.82 12.13
CA THR A 60 -2.47 5.97 13.00
C THR A 60 -3.96 6.26 12.81
N ARG A 61 -4.34 7.55 12.80
CA ARG A 61 -5.72 7.98 12.58
C ARG A 61 -6.24 7.52 11.21
N LEU A 62 -5.39 7.54 10.18
CA LEU A 62 -5.73 7.05 8.84
C LEU A 62 -6.08 5.55 8.89
N VAL A 63 -5.23 4.70 9.49
CA VAL A 63 -5.51 3.24 9.56
C VAL A 63 -6.75 2.94 10.40
N ASP A 64 -6.93 3.59 11.55
CA ASP A 64 -8.10 3.37 12.40
C ASP A 64 -9.41 3.76 11.69
N THR A 65 -9.37 4.90 10.98
CA THR A 65 -10.50 5.38 10.17
C THR A 65 -10.78 4.43 9.01
N LEU A 66 -9.75 3.99 8.29
CA LEU A 66 -9.89 3.00 7.22
C LEU A 66 -10.47 1.68 7.72
N SER A 67 -10.01 1.17 8.87
CA SER A 67 -10.53 -0.07 9.45
C SER A 67 -12.04 0.04 9.71
N THR A 68 -12.46 1.18 10.27
CA THR A 68 -13.87 1.44 10.57
C THR A 68 -14.70 1.59 9.30
N VAL A 69 -14.29 2.48 8.38
CA VAL A 69 -15.02 2.78 7.13
C VAL A 69 -15.11 1.55 6.23
N MET A 70 -14.04 0.75 6.17
CA MET A 70 -13.99 -0.44 5.33
C MET A 70 -14.57 -1.70 5.99
N GLY A 71 -15.02 -1.62 7.24
CA GLY A 71 -15.59 -2.74 7.99
C GLY A 71 -14.60 -3.87 8.23
N LEU A 72 -13.33 -3.52 8.47
CA LEU A 72 -12.23 -4.46 8.66
C LEU A 72 -11.86 -4.54 10.15
N ASN A 73 -11.60 -5.76 10.62
CA ASN A 73 -10.94 -5.95 11.91
C ASN A 73 -9.51 -5.39 11.82
N GLY A 74 -9.28 -4.24 12.46
CA GLY A 74 -8.00 -3.54 12.47
C GLY A 74 -7.14 -3.97 13.66
N ASN A 75 -5.83 -4.06 13.47
CA ASN A 75 -4.89 -4.23 14.56
C ASN A 75 -3.61 -3.42 14.33
N ARG A 76 -2.87 -3.14 15.41
CA ARG A 76 -1.65 -2.34 15.37
C ARG A 76 -0.51 -3.04 16.08
N VAL A 77 0.66 -3.02 15.45
CA VAL A 77 1.92 -3.49 16.03
C VAL A 77 2.96 -2.40 15.89
N GLN A 78 3.56 -2.02 17.01
CA GLN A 78 4.73 -1.18 17.03
C GLN A 78 5.96 -2.07 16.88
N PHE A 79 6.78 -1.82 15.85
CA PHE A 79 8.03 -2.55 15.67
C PHE A 79 9.10 -1.93 16.55
N THR A 80 9.72 -2.76 17.37
CA THR A 80 10.81 -2.40 18.28
C THR A 80 11.98 -3.37 18.09
N PRO A 81 13.21 -3.01 18.50
CA PRO A 81 14.39 -3.87 18.31
C PRO A 81 14.29 -5.23 19.00
N ASP A 82 13.50 -5.33 20.06
CA ASP A 82 13.27 -6.54 20.87
C ASP A 82 12.07 -7.39 20.41
N LEU A 83 11.26 -6.88 19.47
CA LEU A 83 10.09 -7.59 18.96
C LEU A 83 10.48 -8.91 18.29
N MET A 84 9.94 -10.03 18.76
CA MET A 84 10.20 -11.35 18.21
C MET A 84 9.14 -11.76 17.17
N PRO A 85 9.46 -12.69 16.24
CA PRO A 85 8.48 -13.23 15.32
C PRO A 85 7.23 -13.78 16.02
N ALA A 86 7.37 -14.43 17.19
CA ALA A 86 6.25 -14.99 17.94
C ALA A 86 5.27 -13.92 18.46
N ASP A 87 5.74 -12.69 18.70
CA ASP A 87 4.90 -11.58 19.13
C ASP A 87 3.99 -11.06 18.00
N ILE A 88 4.35 -11.38 16.75
CA ILE A 88 3.60 -11.04 15.53
C ILE A 88 2.73 -12.21 15.09
N LEU A 89 3.34 -13.39 14.96
CA LEU A 89 2.70 -14.60 14.43
C LEU A 89 1.81 -15.32 15.46
N GLY A 90 2.01 -15.05 16.75
CA GLY A 90 1.42 -15.82 17.83
C GLY A 90 2.33 -16.94 18.33
N SER A 91 1.93 -17.55 19.45
CA SER A 91 2.72 -18.57 20.13
C SER A 91 1.84 -19.64 20.75
N GLU A 92 2.43 -20.78 21.09
CA GLU A 92 1.75 -21.80 21.90
C GLU A 92 2.11 -21.61 23.37
N VAL A 93 1.07 -21.54 24.20
CA VAL A 93 1.20 -21.47 25.65
C VAL A 93 0.71 -22.77 26.27
N LEU A 94 1.40 -23.22 27.32
CA LEU A 94 0.99 -24.40 28.06
C LEU A 94 -0.08 -24.01 29.08
N GLU A 95 -1.31 -24.46 28.86
CA GLU A 95 -2.44 -24.23 29.75
C GLU A 95 -2.72 -25.48 30.58
N LYS A 96 -3.09 -25.31 31.86
CA LYS A 96 -3.57 -26.41 32.69
C LYS A 96 -5.06 -26.58 32.45
N GLY A 97 -5.45 -27.67 31.80
CA GLY A 97 -6.84 -28.03 31.61
C GLY A 97 -7.56 -28.26 32.95
N LYS A 98 -8.90 -28.24 32.92
CA LYS A 98 -9.75 -28.40 34.13
C LYS A 98 -9.51 -29.72 34.90
N GLY A 99 -8.84 -30.71 34.28
CA GLY A 99 -8.45 -31.98 34.89
C GLY A 99 -6.97 -32.10 35.30
N GLY A 100 -6.19 -31.02 35.26
CA GLY A 100 -4.76 -31.04 35.58
C GLY A 100 -3.84 -31.54 34.46
N THR A 101 -4.39 -31.88 33.29
CA THR A 101 -3.64 -32.15 32.06
C THR A 101 -3.01 -30.86 31.54
N ARG A 102 -1.78 -30.97 31.00
CA ARG A 102 -1.08 -29.86 30.34
C ARG A 102 -1.41 -29.92 28.85
N GLU A 103 -2.06 -28.90 28.32
CA GLU A 103 -2.43 -28.80 26.91
C GLU A 103 -1.76 -27.56 26.29
N PHE A 104 -1.27 -27.70 25.06
CA PHE A 104 -0.74 -26.56 24.31
C PHE A 104 -1.91 -25.85 23.63
N ARG A 105 -2.07 -24.56 23.93
CA ARG A 105 -3.06 -23.68 23.31
C ARG A 105 -2.36 -22.63 22.47
N PHE A 106 -2.79 -22.48 21.23
CA PHE A 106 -2.34 -21.37 20.39
C PHE A 106 -3.00 -20.06 20.81
N VAL A 107 -2.17 -19.03 20.97
CA VAL A 107 -2.58 -17.65 21.16
C VAL A 107 -2.26 -16.91 19.87
N PRO A 108 -3.28 -16.49 19.09
CA PRO A 108 -3.06 -15.78 17.84
C PRO A 108 -2.34 -14.46 18.09
N GLY A 109 -1.35 -14.19 17.25
CA GLY A 109 -0.67 -12.89 17.24
C GLY A 109 -1.52 -11.81 16.57
N PRO A 110 -1.04 -10.57 16.58
CA PRO A 110 -1.77 -9.42 16.05
C PRO A 110 -2.05 -9.47 14.53
N ILE A 111 -1.35 -10.31 13.77
CA ILE A 111 -1.60 -10.46 12.32
C ILE A 111 -2.91 -11.15 11.98
N PHE A 112 -3.56 -11.82 12.94
CA PHE A 112 -4.88 -12.42 12.76
C PHE A 112 -5.95 -11.32 12.84
N CYS A 113 -5.96 -10.49 11.81
CA CYS A 113 -6.87 -9.38 11.57
C CYS A 113 -6.98 -9.18 10.05
N GLN A 114 -7.77 -8.20 9.61
CA GLN A 114 -7.94 -7.90 8.18
C GLN A 114 -7.12 -6.67 7.73
N LEU A 115 -6.87 -5.73 8.64
CA LEU A 115 -6.03 -4.57 8.38
C LEU A 115 -5.01 -4.36 9.51
N LEU A 116 -3.74 -4.62 9.20
CA LEU A 116 -2.64 -4.47 10.14
C LEU A 116 -1.85 -3.17 9.90
N MET A 117 -1.73 -2.34 10.93
CA MET A 117 -0.72 -1.27 10.98
C MET A 117 0.59 -1.83 11.53
N ALA A 118 1.64 -1.85 10.72
CA ALA A 118 2.99 -2.23 11.13
C ALA A 118 3.86 -0.97 11.28
N ASP A 119 3.83 -0.37 12.46
CA ASP A 119 4.47 0.93 12.72
C ASP A 119 5.98 0.78 12.87
N GLU A 120 6.75 1.56 12.14
CA GLU A 120 8.22 1.60 12.14
C GLU A 120 8.87 0.25 11.84
N ILE A 121 8.42 -0.40 10.76
CA ILE A 121 8.85 -1.76 10.38
C ILE A 121 10.38 -1.92 10.30
N ASN A 122 11.10 -0.84 9.99
CA ASN A 122 12.56 -0.80 9.94
C ASN A 122 13.23 -0.89 11.32
N ARG A 123 12.52 -0.82 12.45
CA ARG A 123 13.12 -0.94 13.80
C ARG A 123 13.27 -2.39 14.29
N ALA A 124 12.50 -3.33 13.75
CA ALA A 124 12.62 -4.73 14.16
C ALA A 124 13.76 -5.44 13.43
N SER A 125 14.23 -6.55 14.01
CA SER A 125 15.25 -7.39 13.39
C SER A 125 14.83 -7.92 12.01
N PRO A 126 15.78 -8.21 11.10
CA PRO A 126 15.47 -8.79 9.80
C PRO A 126 14.65 -10.09 9.86
N ARG A 127 14.80 -10.87 10.94
CA ARG A 127 14.01 -12.09 11.18
C ARG A 127 12.54 -11.78 11.45
N THR A 128 12.27 -10.76 12.27
CA THR A 128 10.91 -10.30 12.61
C THR A 128 10.23 -9.66 11.40
N GLN A 129 10.95 -8.84 10.63
CA GLN A 129 10.48 -8.30 9.36
C GLN A 129 10.10 -9.42 8.38
N SER A 130 10.96 -10.42 8.22
CA SER A 130 10.73 -11.56 7.33
C SER A 130 9.48 -12.36 7.70
N ALA A 131 9.18 -12.51 8.99
CA ALA A 131 7.99 -13.20 9.47
C ALA A 131 6.69 -12.51 9.01
N LEU A 132 6.60 -11.18 9.16
CA LEU A 132 5.45 -10.41 8.66
C LEU A 132 5.35 -10.49 7.13
N LEU A 133 6.47 -10.34 6.42
CA LEU A 133 6.49 -10.33 4.96
C LEU A 133 6.15 -11.68 4.34
N GLN A 134 6.48 -12.78 5.03
CA GLN A 134 6.03 -14.12 4.65
C GLN A 134 4.51 -14.22 4.80
N ALA A 135 3.97 -13.80 5.94
CA ALA A 135 2.53 -13.78 6.20
C ALA A 135 1.76 -12.94 5.16
N MET A 136 2.31 -11.80 4.73
CA MET A 136 1.78 -10.96 3.65
C MET A 136 1.66 -11.73 2.31
N GLN A 137 2.66 -12.55 1.99
CA GLN A 137 2.75 -13.25 0.71
C GLN A 137 1.94 -14.56 0.70
N GLU A 138 2.00 -15.32 1.79
CA GLU A 138 1.41 -16.65 1.89
C GLU A 138 -0.05 -16.60 2.38
N LYS A 139 -0.47 -15.49 3.02
CA LYS A 139 -1.80 -15.33 3.64
C LYS A 139 -2.13 -16.42 4.68
N GLN A 140 -1.10 -17.08 5.18
CA GLN A 140 -1.13 -18.09 6.23
C GLN A 140 0.20 -18.08 6.96
N VAL A 141 0.25 -18.67 8.15
CA VAL A 141 1.46 -18.81 8.95
C VAL A 141 1.54 -20.20 9.57
N THR A 142 2.76 -20.74 9.67
CA THR A 142 3.01 -22.01 10.36
C THR A 142 3.57 -21.73 11.75
N VAL A 143 2.85 -22.11 12.79
CA VAL A 143 3.30 -22.00 14.18
C VAL A 143 3.26 -23.38 14.82
N ALA A 144 4.40 -23.82 15.38
CA ALA A 144 4.56 -25.14 16.01
C ALA A 144 4.19 -26.33 15.09
N GLY A 145 4.41 -26.19 13.77
CA GLY A 145 4.13 -27.23 12.79
C GLY A 145 2.67 -27.32 12.35
N ALA A 146 1.81 -26.39 12.80
CA ALA A 146 0.43 -26.26 12.32
C ALA A 146 0.27 -25.01 11.45
N ASP A 147 -0.29 -25.19 10.25
CA ASP A 147 -0.64 -24.10 9.35
C ASP A 147 -1.93 -23.42 9.80
N ARG A 148 -1.92 -22.08 9.75
CA ARG A 148 -2.99 -21.22 10.25
C ARG A 148 -3.28 -20.14 9.21
N PRO A 149 -4.46 -20.17 8.55
CA PRO A 149 -4.82 -19.15 7.58
C PRO A 149 -5.06 -17.81 8.29
N LEU A 150 -4.76 -16.71 7.60
CA LEU A 150 -5.13 -15.37 8.05
C LEU A 150 -6.55 -15.02 7.61
N ASP A 151 -7.16 -14.06 8.30
CA ASP A 151 -8.50 -13.57 7.95
C ASP A 151 -8.48 -12.87 6.59
N ALA A 152 -9.50 -13.13 5.77
CA ALA A 152 -9.64 -12.48 4.47
C ALA A 152 -10.59 -11.27 4.56
N PRO A 153 -10.28 -10.15 3.89
CA PRO A 153 -9.01 -9.85 3.22
C PRO A 153 -7.91 -9.49 4.24
N PHE A 154 -6.64 -9.78 3.93
CA PHE A 154 -5.50 -9.41 4.80
C PHE A 154 -4.59 -8.38 4.16
N HIS A 155 -4.57 -7.19 4.76
CA HIS A 155 -3.79 -6.02 4.33
C HIS A 155 -2.83 -5.54 5.42
N VAL A 156 -1.75 -4.90 4.97
CA VAL A 156 -0.71 -4.36 5.85
C VAL A 156 -0.39 -2.95 5.36
N LEU A 157 -0.51 -1.99 6.26
CA LEU A 157 -0.02 -0.64 6.11
C LEU A 157 1.20 -0.49 7.01
N ALA A 158 2.38 -0.66 6.42
CA ALA A 158 3.63 -0.54 7.14
C ALA A 158 4.10 0.92 7.12
N THR A 159 4.66 1.43 8.22
CA THR A 159 5.23 2.78 8.25
C THR A 159 6.74 2.72 8.37
N GLN A 160 7.42 3.73 7.82
CA GLN A 160 8.83 3.99 8.07
C GLN A 160 9.06 5.47 8.32
N ASN A 161 9.95 5.74 9.28
CA ASN A 161 10.42 7.07 9.59
C ASN A 161 11.76 7.32 8.89
N PRO A 162 11.85 8.24 7.91
CA PRO A 162 13.06 8.40 7.09
C PRO A 162 14.24 9.04 7.83
N ILE A 163 14.00 9.74 8.95
CA ILE A 163 15.06 10.44 9.70
C ILE A 163 15.72 9.59 10.79
N GLU A 164 15.10 8.48 11.17
CA GLU A 164 15.58 7.66 12.27
C GLU A 164 16.62 6.66 11.76
N GLN A 165 17.90 6.95 12.02
CA GLN A 165 19.03 6.14 11.55
C GLN A 165 19.60 5.20 12.62
N GLU A 166 19.36 5.48 13.90
CA GLU A 166 19.86 4.65 14.99
C GLU A 166 18.97 3.43 15.23
N GLY A 167 19.57 2.25 15.30
CA GLY A 167 18.85 1.01 15.61
C GLY A 167 17.86 0.56 14.54
N THR A 168 18.03 0.99 13.29
CA THR A 168 17.18 0.58 12.17
C THR A 168 17.86 -0.42 11.24
N TYR A 169 17.04 -1.30 10.68
CA TYR A 169 17.37 -2.33 9.71
C TYR A 169 16.58 -2.03 8.43
N PRO A 170 17.23 -1.55 7.36
CA PRO A 170 16.54 -1.28 6.11
C PRO A 170 15.97 -2.58 5.54
N LEU A 171 14.76 -2.50 4.97
CA LEU A 171 14.17 -3.62 4.25
C LEU A 171 14.99 -3.88 2.97
N PRO A 172 15.49 -5.11 2.76
CA PRO A 172 16.07 -5.52 1.48
C PRO A 172 15.12 -5.27 0.30
N GLU A 173 15.68 -5.12 -0.89
CA GLU A 173 14.94 -4.80 -2.12
C GLU A 173 13.87 -5.86 -2.42
N ALA A 174 14.22 -7.14 -2.25
CA ALA A 174 13.28 -8.25 -2.42
C ALA A 174 12.12 -8.24 -1.41
N GLN A 175 12.29 -7.55 -0.28
CA GLN A 175 11.25 -7.36 0.74
C GLN A 175 10.36 -6.17 0.38
N LEU A 176 10.95 -5.05 -0.03
CA LEU A 176 10.21 -3.88 -0.50
C LEU A 176 9.29 -4.21 -1.68
N ASP A 177 9.73 -5.04 -2.63
CA ASP A 177 8.93 -5.40 -3.81
C ASP A 177 7.59 -6.10 -3.49
N ARG A 178 7.42 -6.62 -2.26
CA ARG A 178 6.15 -7.19 -1.76
C ARG A 178 5.08 -6.13 -1.46
N PHE A 179 5.46 -4.86 -1.28
CA PHE A 179 4.51 -3.76 -1.14
C PHE A 179 4.04 -3.32 -2.53
N LEU A 180 2.74 -3.10 -2.69
CA LEU A 180 2.17 -2.65 -3.94
C LEU A 180 2.63 -1.23 -4.27
N VAL A 181 2.51 -0.33 -3.29
CA VAL A 181 2.88 1.09 -3.41
C VAL A 181 3.67 1.57 -2.19
N GLN A 182 4.59 2.48 -2.44
CA GLN A 182 5.15 3.40 -1.46
C GLN A 182 4.36 4.71 -1.50
N ILE A 183 3.97 5.21 -0.34
CA ILE A 183 3.16 6.42 -0.17
C ILE A 183 3.95 7.38 0.70
N ASP A 184 4.44 8.45 0.10
CA ASP A 184 5.11 9.52 0.85
C ASP A 184 4.04 10.42 1.49
N VAL A 185 4.18 10.66 2.79
CA VAL A 185 3.29 11.49 3.61
C VAL A 185 4.05 12.78 3.94
N PRO A 186 3.85 13.87 3.18
CA PRO A 186 4.53 15.14 3.43
C PRO A 186 3.95 15.86 4.65
N TYR A 187 4.65 16.90 5.10
CA TYR A 187 4.03 17.88 5.99
C TYR A 187 2.85 18.56 5.28
N PRO A 188 1.75 18.82 5.99
CA PRO A 188 0.65 19.59 5.44
C PRO A 188 1.12 21.02 5.13
N ASP A 189 0.49 21.65 4.13
CA ASP A 189 0.61 23.09 3.98
C ASP A 189 -0.07 23.83 5.14
N ARG A 190 0.15 25.13 5.22
CA ARG A 190 -0.36 25.96 6.32
C ARG A 190 -1.89 25.91 6.44
N ASP A 191 -2.60 25.86 5.32
CA ASP A 191 -4.06 25.92 5.34
C ASP A 191 -4.64 24.57 5.76
N THR A 192 -4.07 23.46 5.25
CA THR A 192 -4.34 22.11 5.72
C THR A 192 -4.02 21.94 7.20
N GLU A 193 -2.87 22.45 7.65
CA GLU A 193 -2.47 22.38 9.06
C GLU A 193 -3.46 23.15 9.95
N ARG A 194 -3.94 24.32 9.49
CA ARG A 194 -5.01 25.05 10.17
C ARG A 194 -6.30 24.23 10.28
N GLU A 195 -6.71 23.56 9.21
CA GLU A 195 -7.90 22.70 9.24
C GLU A 195 -7.73 21.49 10.17
N ILE A 196 -6.54 20.86 10.16
CA ILE A 196 -6.19 19.79 11.10
C ILE A 196 -6.30 20.30 12.54
N LEU A 197 -5.77 21.48 12.85
CA LEU A 197 -5.88 22.07 14.18
C LEU A 197 -7.34 22.26 14.58
N LEU A 198 -8.18 22.80 13.70
CA LEU A 198 -9.62 22.99 13.98
C LEU A 198 -10.34 21.64 14.19
N ALA A 199 -10.03 20.63 13.38
CA ALA A 199 -10.67 19.32 13.42
C ALA A 199 -10.21 18.41 14.57
N THR A 200 -9.02 18.65 15.14
CA THR A 200 -8.44 17.84 16.22
C THR A 200 -8.51 18.50 17.60
N THR A 201 -8.67 19.82 17.66
CA THR A 201 -8.80 20.58 18.93
C THR A 201 -10.23 21.02 19.23
N GLY A 202 -11.17 20.73 18.32
CA GLY A 202 -12.60 20.91 18.53
C GLY A 202 -13.16 19.98 19.60
N VAL A 203 -14.34 20.32 20.13
CA VAL A 203 -15.04 19.53 21.17
C VAL A 203 -15.73 18.29 20.58
N GLU A 204 -16.07 18.32 19.29
CA GLU A 204 -16.70 17.22 18.57
C GLU A 204 -15.67 16.52 17.67
N GLU A 205 -15.41 15.23 17.94
CA GLU A 205 -14.77 14.36 16.96
C GLU A 205 -15.87 13.72 16.12
N GLY A 206 -15.93 14.03 14.81
CA GLY A 206 -16.84 13.30 13.91
C GLY A 206 -16.54 11.80 13.99
N GLU A 207 -17.54 10.96 14.21
CA GLU A 207 -17.36 9.50 14.26
C GLU A 207 -17.21 8.93 12.85
N ALA A 208 -16.20 8.09 12.64
CA ALA A 208 -16.14 7.28 11.42
C ALA A 208 -17.28 6.26 11.48
N HIS A 209 -18.03 6.12 10.39
CA HIS A 209 -19.05 5.09 10.25
C HIS A 209 -18.64 4.10 9.17
N GLN A 210 -19.10 2.86 9.31
CA GLN A 210 -18.83 1.80 8.37
C GLN A 210 -19.60 2.04 7.06
N VAL A 211 -18.89 1.97 5.93
CA VAL A 211 -19.46 2.09 4.57
C VAL A 211 -19.39 0.75 3.82
N PHE A 212 -18.30 0.00 3.99
CA PHE A 212 -18.13 -1.35 3.46
C PHE A 212 -18.21 -2.42 4.54
N ALA A 213 -18.60 -3.62 4.14
CA ALA A 213 -18.26 -4.86 4.84
C ALA A 213 -17.06 -5.55 4.15
N ALA A 214 -16.37 -6.43 4.89
CA ALA A 214 -15.17 -7.10 4.41
C ALA A 214 -15.39 -7.96 3.15
N ASP A 215 -16.55 -8.61 3.04
CA ASP A 215 -16.97 -9.40 1.88
C ASP A 215 -17.23 -8.52 0.65
N GLU A 216 -17.77 -7.32 0.85
CA GLU A 216 -17.94 -6.33 -0.22
C GLU A 216 -16.59 -5.81 -0.74
N LEU A 217 -15.58 -5.66 0.13
CA LEU A 217 -14.22 -5.33 -0.31
C LEU A 217 -13.61 -6.47 -1.15
N ILE A 218 -13.83 -7.73 -0.77
CA ILE A 218 -13.38 -8.89 -1.56
C ILE A 218 -14.08 -8.92 -2.93
N ALA A 219 -15.37 -8.62 -2.98
CA ALA A 219 -16.12 -8.49 -4.23
C ALA A 219 -15.57 -7.35 -5.09
N ALA A 220 -15.28 -6.19 -4.49
CA ALA A 220 -14.66 -5.04 -5.16
C ALA A 220 -13.28 -5.38 -5.75
N GLN A 221 -12.44 -6.10 -5.01
CA GLN A 221 -11.13 -6.59 -5.50
C GLN A 221 -11.28 -7.54 -6.70
N THR A 222 -12.36 -8.33 -6.74
CA THR A 222 -12.65 -9.23 -7.85
C THR A 222 -13.14 -8.46 -9.07
N LEU A 223 -14.04 -7.50 -8.86
CA LEU A 223 -14.53 -6.61 -9.90
C LEU A 223 -13.41 -5.78 -10.54
N LEU A 224 -12.50 -5.23 -9.73
CA LEU A 224 -11.34 -4.48 -10.21
C LEU A 224 -10.48 -5.28 -11.19
N ARG A 225 -10.33 -6.60 -10.99
CA ARG A 225 -9.57 -7.46 -11.89
C ARG A 225 -10.25 -7.66 -13.25
N ARG A 226 -11.57 -7.50 -13.31
CA ARG A 226 -12.38 -7.59 -14.54
C ARG A 226 -12.45 -6.27 -15.30
N MET A 227 -12.09 -5.15 -14.68
CA MET A 227 -12.09 -3.83 -15.32
C MET A 227 -11.20 -3.83 -16.58
N PRO A 228 -11.73 -3.41 -17.74
CA PRO A 228 -10.98 -3.40 -18.98
C PRO A 228 -9.86 -2.36 -18.96
N VAL A 229 -8.80 -2.63 -19.71
CA VAL A 229 -7.66 -1.71 -19.88
C VAL A 229 -7.36 -1.63 -21.37
N GLY A 230 -7.27 -0.41 -21.89
CA GLY A 230 -6.93 -0.18 -23.29
C GLY A 230 -5.51 -0.63 -23.62
N GLU A 231 -5.30 -1.09 -24.84
CA GLU A 231 -3.98 -1.56 -25.33
C GLU A 231 -2.92 -0.47 -25.20
N SER A 232 -3.26 0.79 -25.49
CA SER A 232 -2.34 1.93 -25.33
C SER A 232 -1.85 2.12 -23.89
N VAL A 233 -2.71 1.91 -22.90
CA VAL A 233 -2.35 2.00 -21.47
C VAL A 233 -1.44 0.83 -21.09
N MET A 234 -1.73 -0.36 -21.59
CA MET A 234 -0.89 -1.55 -21.37
C MET A 234 0.51 -1.36 -21.96
N GLU A 235 0.62 -0.90 -23.20
CA GLU A 235 1.91 -0.62 -23.85
C GLU A 235 2.68 0.48 -23.11
N MET A 236 1.99 1.56 -22.69
CA MET A 236 2.61 2.62 -21.90
C MET A 236 3.19 2.11 -20.57
N ILE A 237 2.50 1.18 -19.89
CA ILE A 237 3.02 0.54 -18.67
C ILE A 237 4.28 -0.26 -18.98
N LEU A 238 4.28 -1.03 -20.07
CA LEU A 238 5.44 -1.82 -20.50
C LEU A 238 6.63 -0.91 -20.82
N ASP A 239 6.41 0.11 -21.64
CA ASP A 239 7.46 1.05 -22.05
C ASP A 239 8.04 1.80 -20.87
N LEU A 240 7.20 2.29 -19.95
CA LEU A 240 7.66 2.97 -18.73
C LEU A 240 8.54 2.05 -17.87
N VAL A 241 8.08 0.83 -17.58
CA VAL A 241 8.83 -0.12 -16.75
C VAL A 241 10.16 -0.48 -17.41
N ARG A 242 10.19 -0.65 -18.73
CA ARG A 242 11.43 -0.94 -19.48
C ARG A 242 12.38 0.24 -19.50
N ALA A 243 11.87 1.46 -19.71
CA ALA A 243 12.69 2.68 -19.71
C ALA A 243 13.37 2.94 -18.36
N CYS A 244 12.85 2.40 -17.27
CA CYS A 244 13.43 2.47 -15.92
C CYS A 244 14.50 1.40 -15.63
N ARG A 245 14.81 0.49 -16.58
CA ARG A 245 15.85 -0.54 -16.41
C ARG A 245 17.16 -0.06 -17.02
N PRO A 246 18.26 0.01 -16.24
CA PRO A 246 19.54 0.53 -16.76
C PRO A 246 20.06 -0.26 -17.96
N ASP A 247 19.86 -1.58 -18.01
CA ASP A 247 20.34 -2.41 -19.12
C ASP A 247 19.42 -2.46 -20.34
N ASP A 248 18.26 -1.81 -20.31
CA ASP A 248 17.31 -1.84 -21.43
C ASP A 248 17.67 -0.78 -22.50
N PRO A 249 17.60 -1.11 -23.80
CA PRO A 249 17.87 -0.16 -24.88
C PRO A 249 17.03 1.13 -24.82
N SER A 250 15.79 1.05 -24.30
CA SER A 250 14.86 2.18 -24.21
C SER A 250 15.20 3.19 -23.09
N ALA A 251 16.08 2.80 -22.16
CA ALA A 251 16.47 3.65 -21.04
C ALA A 251 17.13 4.95 -21.51
N SER A 252 16.98 6.02 -20.73
CA SER A 252 17.72 7.26 -20.95
C SER A 252 19.17 7.12 -20.48
N GLU A 253 20.04 8.05 -20.88
CA GLU A 253 21.40 8.14 -20.34
C GLU A 253 21.39 8.34 -18.81
N ALA A 254 20.51 9.20 -18.31
CA ALA A 254 20.32 9.41 -16.88
C ALA A 254 19.99 8.10 -16.14
N VAL A 255 19.07 7.28 -16.66
CA VAL A 255 18.74 5.98 -16.06
C VAL A 255 19.94 5.04 -16.10
N ARG A 256 20.63 4.93 -17.24
CA ARG A 256 21.83 4.08 -17.40
C ARG A 256 22.94 4.42 -16.42
N GLU A 257 23.19 5.70 -16.18
CA GLU A 257 24.26 6.15 -15.31
C GLU A 257 23.90 6.14 -13.82
N HIS A 258 22.64 6.45 -13.50
CA HIS A 258 22.23 6.75 -12.13
C HIS A 258 21.48 5.62 -11.45
N VAL A 259 20.94 4.64 -12.18
CA VAL A 259 20.20 3.50 -11.61
C VAL A 259 21.11 2.29 -11.45
N SER A 260 21.17 1.73 -10.24
CA SER A 260 21.91 0.49 -9.96
C SER A 260 21.12 -0.75 -10.34
N TRP A 261 19.80 -0.74 -10.13
CA TRP A 261 18.89 -1.78 -10.57
C TRP A 261 17.49 -1.19 -10.80
N GLY A 262 16.80 -1.75 -11.79
CA GLY A 262 15.49 -1.26 -12.24
C GLY A 262 14.33 -2.23 -11.95
N PRO A 263 13.10 -1.83 -12.28
CA PRO A 263 11.90 -2.54 -11.86
C PRO A 263 11.69 -3.85 -12.64
N GLY A 264 11.29 -4.90 -11.92
CA GLY A 264 10.93 -6.21 -12.48
C GLY A 264 9.49 -6.29 -13.00
N PRO A 265 9.02 -7.48 -13.45
CA PRO A 265 7.66 -7.68 -13.94
C PRO A 265 6.56 -7.36 -12.91
N ARG A 266 6.85 -7.47 -11.61
CA ARG A 266 5.90 -7.09 -10.55
C ARG A 266 5.53 -5.61 -10.58
N ALA A 267 6.42 -4.73 -11.04
CA ALA A 267 6.11 -3.32 -11.22
C ALA A 267 5.03 -3.11 -12.29
N ALA A 268 5.10 -3.83 -13.42
CA ALA A 268 4.09 -3.75 -14.46
C ALA A 268 2.74 -4.29 -13.98
N GLN A 269 2.73 -5.39 -13.21
CA GLN A 269 1.51 -5.92 -12.58
C GLN A 269 0.92 -4.94 -11.56
N ALA A 270 1.76 -4.30 -10.75
CA ALA A 270 1.35 -3.30 -9.79
C ALA A 270 0.77 -2.05 -10.48
N LEU A 271 1.41 -1.55 -11.55
CA LEU A 271 0.87 -0.47 -12.37
C LEU A 271 -0.49 -0.86 -12.96
N MET A 272 -0.61 -2.03 -13.59
CA MET A 272 -1.86 -2.51 -14.17
C MET A 272 -3.02 -2.52 -13.17
N MET A 273 -2.79 -3.01 -11.95
CA MET A 273 -3.82 -3.02 -10.90
C MET A 273 -4.11 -1.62 -10.35
N THR A 274 -3.08 -0.82 -10.13
CA THR A 274 -3.24 0.51 -9.52
C THR A 274 -3.85 1.54 -10.46
N VAL A 275 -3.61 1.47 -11.79
CA VAL A 275 -4.28 2.35 -12.75
C VAL A 275 -5.78 2.06 -12.81
N ARG A 276 -6.19 0.79 -12.73
CA ARG A 276 -7.61 0.42 -12.61
C ARG A 276 -8.22 1.00 -11.33
N ALA A 277 -7.49 0.88 -10.21
CA ALA A 277 -7.97 1.39 -8.93
C ALA A 277 -8.12 2.93 -8.97
N GLN A 278 -7.17 3.64 -9.57
CA GLN A 278 -7.26 5.09 -9.78
C GLN A 278 -8.44 5.49 -10.65
N ALA A 279 -8.65 4.80 -11.78
CA ALA A 279 -9.78 5.06 -12.64
C ALA A 279 -11.11 4.87 -11.90
N LEU A 280 -11.24 3.76 -11.16
CA LEU A 280 -12.43 3.45 -10.38
C LEU A 280 -12.69 4.47 -9.25
N LEU A 281 -11.67 4.85 -8.49
CA LEU A 281 -11.77 5.86 -7.44
C LEU A 281 -12.18 7.24 -7.98
N HIS A 282 -11.86 7.52 -9.24
CA HIS A 282 -12.28 8.72 -9.97
C HIS A 282 -13.58 8.53 -10.78
N GLY A 283 -14.33 7.44 -10.56
CA GLY A 283 -15.62 7.18 -11.21
C GLY A 283 -15.53 6.85 -12.71
N ARG A 284 -14.35 6.47 -13.21
CA ARG A 284 -14.14 6.08 -14.61
C ARG A 284 -14.22 4.56 -14.79
N LEU A 285 -14.73 4.15 -15.95
CA LEU A 285 -14.91 2.73 -16.32
C LEU A 285 -13.64 2.08 -16.89
N ALA A 286 -12.64 2.88 -17.28
CA ALA A 286 -11.37 2.42 -17.79
C ALA A 286 -10.24 3.40 -17.42
N PRO A 287 -9.01 2.90 -17.21
CA PRO A 287 -7.85 3.76 -17.00
C PRO A 287 -7.39 4.45 -18.28
N ASN A 288 -6.65 5.54 -18.11
CA ASN A 288 -6.03 6.31 -19.18
C ASN A 288 -4.53 6.50 -18.91
N ALA A 289 -3.84 7.21 -19.81
CA ALA A 289 -2.40 7.47 -19.71
C ALA A 289 -2.03 8.25 -18.42
N GLN A 290 -2.89 9.16 -17.96
CA GLN A 290 -2.65 9.94 -16.75
C GLN A 290 -2.57 9.04 -15.51
N ASP A 291 -3.38 7.98 -15.44
CA ASP A 291 -3.28 7.01 -14.34
C ASP A 291 -1.91 6.35 -14.26
N VAL A 292 -1.30 6.05 -15.41
CA VAL A 292 0.05 5.46 -15.49
C VAL A 292 1.09 6.46 -14.97
N ILE A 293 0.98 7.72 -15.39
CA ILE A 293 1.85 8.82 -14.95
C ILE A 293 1.76 9.01 -13.43
N ASP A 294 0.53 9.10 -12.91
CA ASP A 294 0.28 9.36 -11.49
C ASP A 294 0.73 8.19 -10.61
N MET A 295 0.63 6.96 -11.11
CA MET A 295 1.02 5.76 -10.37
C MET A 295 2.50 5.39 -10.51
N ALA A 296 3.24 6.02 -11.43
CA ALA A 296 4.66 5.74 -11.66
C ALA A 296 5.49 5.91 -10.39
N GLY A 297 5.40 7.07 -9.72
CA GLY A 297 6.12 7.34 -8.47
C GLY A 297 5.80 6.32 -7.38
N PRO A 298 4.52 6.20 -6.95
CA PRO A 298 4.13 5.29 -5.88
C PRO A 298 4.49 3.82 -6.14
N VAL A 299 4.49 3.36 -7.40
CA VAL A 299 4.80 1.97 -7.73
C VAL A 299 6.30 1.72 -7.92
N LEU A 300 7.07 2.71 -8.42
CA LEU A 300 8.46 2.51 -8.82
C LEU A 300 9.48 2.95 -7.76
N SER A 301 9.14 3.86 -6.86
CA SER A 301 10.09 4.42 -5.87
C SER A 301 10.78 3.38 -5.01
N HIS A 302 10.11 2.29 -4.64
CA HIS A 302 10.69 1.19 -3.85
C HIS A 302 11.13 -0.02 -4.70
N ARG A 303 11.03 0.09 -6.03
CA ARG A 303 11.38 -0.94 -7.02
C ARG A 303 12.57 -0.56 -7.89
N MET A 304 13.30 0.46 -7.48
CA MET A 304 14.47 0.98 -8.15
C MET A 304 15.45 1.48 -7.09
N ALA A 305 16.73 1.46 -7.39
CA ALA A 305 17.71 2.15 -6.56
C ALA A 305 18.72 2.91 -7.39
N LEU A 306 19.11 4.07 -6.87
CA LEU A 306 20.23 4.82 -7.41
C LEU A 306 21.57 4.14 -7.13
N THR A 307 22.56 4.40 -7.97
CA THR A 307 23.97 4.08 -7.69
C THR A 307 24.48 4.92 -6.52
N PHE A 308 25.51 4.42 -5.82
CA PHE A 308 26.12 5.18 -4.73
C PHE A 308 26.62 6.56 -5.19
N ALA A 309 27.22 6.62 -6.38
CA ALA A 309 27.70 7.87 -6.97
C ALA A 309 26.56 8.87 -7.25
N ALA A 310 25.42 8.41 -7.77
CA ALA A 310 24.25 9.27 -7.98
C ALA A 310 23.70 9.80 -6.65
N ARG A 311 23.54 8.94 -5.63
CA ARG A 311 23.12 9.37 -4.29
C ARG A 311 24.07 10.40 -3.68
N ALA A 312 25.38 10.22 -3.83
CA ALA A 312 26.39 11.14 -3.32
C ALA A 312 26.34 12.53 -4.00
N ARG A 313 25.82 12.62 -5.23
CA ARG A 313 25.59 13.90 -5.94
C ARG A 313 24.27 14.57 -5.59
N GLY A 314 23.45 13.96 -4.73
CA GLY A 314 22.13 14.47 -4.37
C GLY A 314 21.05 14.15 -5.39
N GLU A 315 21.29 13.21 -6.31
CA GLU A 315 20.24 12.74 -7.23
C GLU A 315 19.10 12.09 -6.44
N SER A 316 17.87 12.33 -6.90
CA SER A 316 16.67 11.76 -6.29
C SER A 316 15.98 10.79 -7.23
N LEU A 317 15.55 9.65 -6.67
CA LEU A 317 14.85 8.64 -7.45
C LEU A 317 13.49 9.15 -7.91
N ALA A 318 12.79 9.91 -7.07
CA ALA A 318 11.53 10.56 -7.42
C ALA A 318 11.70 11.53 -8.60
N GLY A 319 12.78 12.32 -8.62
CA GLY A 319 13.11 13.20 -9.75
C GLY A 319 13.34 12.44 -11.05
N LEU A 320 14.13 11.36 -10.98
CA LEU A 320 14.45 10.53 -12.15
C LEU A 320 13.20 9.80 -12.71
N ILE A 321 12.32 9.29 -11.84
CA ILE A 321 11.04 8.72 -12.24
C ILE A 321 10.20 9.80 -12.93
N GLY A 322 10.09 10.99 -12.34
CA GLY A 322 9.37 12.11 -12.92
C GLY A 322 9.89 12.53 -14.30
N GLU A 323 11.21 12.58 -14.48
CA GLU A 323 11.82 12.84 -15.79
C GLU A 323 11.50 11.75 -16.82
N THR A 324 11.57 10.49 -16.40
CA THR A 324 11.26 9.35 -17.28
C THR A 324 9.81 9.39 -17.74
N VAL A 325 8.90 9.71 -16.84
CA VAL A 325 7.46 9.81 -17.11
C VAL A 325 7.12 10.94 -18.09
N ARG A 326 7.79 12.10 -18.00
CA ARG A 326 7.56 13.23 -18.93
C ARG A 326 7.79 12.89 -20.40
N ARG A 327 8.56 11.84 -20.70
CA ARG A 327 8.73 11.33 -22.08
C ARG A 327 7.44 10.76 -22.66
N PHE A 328 6.49 10.41 -21.80
CA PHE A 328 5.20 9.81 -22.17
C PHE A 328 4.03 10.79 -22.10
N ASP A 329 4.18 11.96 -21.48
CA ASP A 329 3.13 13.01 -21.40
C ASP A 329 2.62 13.44 -22.79
N GLY A 330 3.46 13.37 -23.83
CA GLY A 330 3.12 13.73 -25.21
C GLY A 330 2.35 12.67 -26.00
N VAL A 331 2.25 11.44 -25.49
CA VAL A 331 1.58 10.32 -26.18
C VAL A 331 0.07 10.29 -25.88
N GLY A 332 -0.35 10.85 -24.74
CA GLY A 332 -1.75 10.88 -24.30
C GLY A 332 -2.64 11.96 -24.97
N ALA A 333 -2.06 12.95 -25.65
CA ALA A 333 -2.82 14.01 -26.32
C ALA A 333 -3.29 13.63 -27.75
N ALA A 334 -2.90 12.46 -28.24
CA ALA A 334 -3.13 12.03 -29.63
C ALA A 334 -3.95 10.72 -29.75
N ALA A 335 -4.57 10.25 -28.67
CA ALA A 335 -5.43 9.06 -28.66
C ALA A 335 -6.86 9.40 -28.21
#